data_AF-A0A914NBM5-F1
#
_entry.id   AF-A0A914NBM5-F1
#
_cell.length_a   1.000
_cell.length_b   1.000
_cell.length_c   1.000
_cell.angle_alpha   90.00
_cell.angle_beta   90.00
_cell.angle_gamma   90.00
#
_symmetry.space_group_name_H-M   'P 1'
#
loop_
_entity.id
_entity.type
_entity.pdbx_description
1 polymer ?
#
loop_
_entity_poly.entity_id
_entity_poly.type
_entity_poly.pdbx_seq_one_letter_code
_entity_poly.pdbx_strand_id
1 'polypeptide(L)'
;DTCVFVSEYGTVNYDGNGPVDENSTKEWWKFLDDNNISYVNWAIENKNEGAAALKPGTQASQLGVDERLTPSGSLVKKHLLGQDNGVKCDGSSTGSTSPASTSPTSNGPK
;
A
#
# COMPACT_ATOMS: atom_id res chain seq x y z
N ASP A 1 13.99 -29.96 8.51
CA ASP A 1 13.10 -29.03 7.81
C ASP A 1 13.20 -27.66 8.44
N THR A 2 13.31 -26.61 7.63
CA THR A 2 13.45 -25.22 8.08
C THR A 2 12.33 -24.39 7.49
N CYS A 3 11.60 -23.67 8.32
CA CYS A 3 10.61 -22.69 7.86
C CYS A 3 11.32 -21.39 7.48
N VAL A 4 10.92 -20.80 6.35
CA VAL A 4 11.45 -19.53 5.86
C VAL A 4 10.33 -18.49 5.84
N PHE A 5 10.69 -17.25 6.20
CA PHE A 5 9.86 -16.07 6.06
C PHE A 5 10.74 -14.97 5.47
N VAL A 6 10.33 -14.39 4.34
CA VAL A 6 11.06 -13.28 3.70
C VAL A 6 10.59 -11.98 4.35
N SER A 7 11.26 -11.57 5.42
CA SER A 7 10.84 -10.37 6.15
C SER A 7 10.89 -9.10 5.30
N GLU A 8 11.72 -9.08 4.26
CA GLU A 8 11.88 -7.95 3.34
C GLU A 8 12.25 -8.41 1.93
N TYR A 9 11.64 -7.81 0.92
CA TYR A 9 12.07 -7.86 -0.49
C TYR A 9 11.79 -6.53 -1.18
N GLY A 10 12.54 -6.21 -2.24
CA GLY A 10 12.33 -5.03 -3.09
C GLY A 10 11.93 -5.40 -4.52
N THR A 11 11.45 -4.40 -5.27
CA THR A 11 11.11 -4.55 -6.71
C THR A 11 12.16 -3.91 -7.64
N VAL A 12 13.27 -3.43 -7.07
CA VAL A 12 14.34 -2.68 -7.73
C VAL A 12 15.69 -3.27 -7.32
N ASN A 13 16.80 -2.59 -7.63
CA ASN A 13 18.13 -3.05 -7.23
C ASN A 13 18.30 -3.10 -5.70
N TYR A 14 19.31 -3.84 -5.25
CA TYR A 14 19.61 -4.06 -3.83
C TYR A 14 19.90 -2.77 -3.03
N ASP A 15 20.23 -1.66 -3.72
CA ASP A 15 20.50 -0.37 -3.11
C ASP A 15 19.23 0.47 -2.85
N GLY A 16 18.05 -0.09 -3.12
CA GLY A 16 16.75 0.57 -2.96
C GLY A 16 16.36 1.49 -4.13
N ASN A 17 17.15 1.52 -5.20
CA ASN A 17 16.96 2.45 -6.30
C ASN A 17 17.00 1.79 -7.69
N GLY A 18 16.77 2.61 -8.71
CA GLY A 18 16.61 2.16 -10.09
C GLY A 18 15.14 1.88 -10.46
N PRO A 19 14.90 1.50 -11.71
CA PRO A 19 13.56 1.17 -12.18
C PRO A 19 13.07 -0.16 -11.59
N VAL A 20 11.75 -0.34 -11.59
CA VAL A 20 11.13 -1.61 -11.22
C VAL A 20 11.49 -2.70 -12.22
N ASP A 21 11.96 -3.84 -11.73
CA ASP A 21 12.08 -5.08 -12.50
C ASP A 21 10.86 -5.96 -12.27
N GLU A 22 9.80 -5.71 -13.05
CA GLU A 22 8.52 -6.40 -12.91
C GLU A 22 8.63 -7.91 -13.24
N ASN A 23 9.54 -8.29 -14.15
CA ASN A 23 9.71 -9.69 -14.54
C ASN A 23 10.34 -10.48 -13.40
N SER A 24 11.47 -10.01 -12.87
CA SER A 24 12.13 -10.67 -11.73
C SER A 24 11.22 -10.68 -10.50
N THR A 25 10.50 -9.59 -10.22
CA THR A 25 9.55 -9.52 -9.11
C THR A 25 8.48 -10.61 -9.20
N LYS A 26 7.90 -10.84 -10.39
CA LYS A 26 6.88 -11.89 -10.60
C LYS A 26 7.44 -13.30 -10.48
N GLU A 27 8.66 -13.55 -10.96
CA GLU A 27 9.33 -14.84 -10.80
C GLU A 27 9.53 -15.17 -9.31
N TRP A 28 9.97 -14.19 -8.52
CA TRP A 28 10.12 -14.34 -7.07
C TRP A 28 8.79 -14.58 -6.37
N TRP A 29 7.75 -13.79 -6.65
CA TRP A 29 6.43 -14.04 -6.06
C TRP A 29 5.91 -15.43 -6.37
N LYS A 30 6.03 -15.88 -7.63
CA LYS A 30 5.64 -17.24 -7.99
C LYS A 30 6.40 -18.29 -7.18
N PHE A 31 7.73 -18.15 -7.06
CA PHE A 31 8.53 -19.07 -6.26
C PHE A 31 8.09 -19.09 -4.79
N LEU A 32 7.85 -17.93 -4.19
CA LEU A 32 7.45 -17.82 -2.78
C LEU A 32 6.05 -18.39 -2.56
N ASP A 33 5.10 -18.08 -3.44
CA ASP A 33 3.72 -18.59 -3.39
C ASP A 33 3.68 -20.13 -3.57
N ASP A 34 4.43 -20.68 -4.54
CA ASP A 34 4.52 -22.13 -4.78
C ASP A 34 5.11 -22.90 -3.58
N ASN A 35 5.90 -22.23 -2.73
CA ASN A 35 6.53 -22.82 -1.54
C ASN A 35 5.85 -22.41 -0.21
N ASN A 36 4.70 -21.72 -0.26
CA ASN A 36 4.00 -21.20 0.91
C ASN A 36 4.88 -20.32 1.83
N ILE A 37 5.82 -19.57 1.25
CA ILE A 37 6.70 -18.66 1.99
C ILE A 37 6.03 -17.30 2.08
N SER A 38 5.82 -16.82 3.30
CA SER A 38 5.32 -15.45 3.53
C SER A 38 6.40 -14.42 3.24
N TYR A 39 5.99 -13.25 2.73
CA TYR A 39 6.90 -12.16 2.39
C TYR A 39 6.29 -10.79 2.67
N VAL A 40 7.15 -9.80 2.94
CA VAL A 40 6.76 -8.40 3.16
C VAL A 40 7.60 -7.49 2.29
N ASN A 41 6.95 -6.57 1.56
CA ASN A 41 7.63 -5.65 0.67
C ASN A 41 8.27 -4.48 1.43
N TRP A 42 9.50 -4.14 1.06
CA TRP A 42 10.13 -2.86 1.37
C TRP A 42 9.74 -1.81 0.32
N ALA A 43 9.14 -0.66 0.66
CA ALA A 43 8.58 -0.29 1.97
C ALA A 43 7.45 0.75 1.84
N ILE A 44 6.62 0.87 2.89
CA ILE A 44 5.67 1.98 3.04
C ILE A 44 6.42 3.23 3.52
N GLU A 45 7.04 3.94 2.59
CA GLU A 45 7.69 5.22 2.81
C GLU A 45 7.51 6.15 1.61
N ASN A 46 7.94 7.40 1.75
CA ASN A 46 7.89 8.44 0.72
C ASN A 46 9.27 9.05 0.40
N LYS A 47 10.35 8.30 0.66
CA LYS A 47 11.70 8.71 0.25
C LYS A 47 11.78 8.80 -1.27
N ASN A 48 12.63 9.67 -1.78
CA ASN A 48 12.85 9.80 -3.22
C ASN A 48 13.78 8.68 -3.73
N GLU A 49 13.28 7.44 -3.75
CA GLU A 49 13.96 6.25 -4.25
C GLU A 49 13.01 5.29 -4.98
N GLY A 50 13.56 4.35 -5.73
CA GLY A 50 12.80 3.42 -6.57
C GLY A 50 11.93 2.42 -5.77
N ALA A 51 12.39 2.02 -4.59
CA ALA A 51 11.70 1.04 -3.74
C ALA A 51 10.54 1.61 -2.90
N ALA A 52 10.48 2.93 -2.72
CA ALA A 52 9.46 3.58 -1.92
C ALA A 52 8.06 3.31 -2.51
N ALA A 53 7.10 2.85 -1.71
CA ALA A 53 5.73 2.64 -2.20
C ALA A 53 4.99 3.95 -2.52
N LEU A 54 5.35 5.06 -1.86
CA LEU A 54 4.67 6.35 -1.96
C LEU A 54 5.57 7.40 -2.63
N LYS A 55 4.97 8.27 -3.43
CA LYS A 55 5.66 9.42 -4.03
C LYS A 55 6.16 10.39 -2.94
N PRO A 56 7.28 11.11 -3.15
CA PRO A 56 7.74 12.14 -2.24
C PRO A 56 6.66 13.15 -1.84
N GLY A 57 6.66 13.53 -0.56
CA GLY A 57 5.69 14.46 0.03
C GLY A 57 4.30 13.87 0.30
N THR A 58 4.11 12.55 0.15
CA THR A 58 2.84 11.91 0.55
C THR A 58 2.67 12.00 2.06
N GLN A 59 1.53 12.54 2.50
CA GLN A 59 1.17 12.64 3.91
C GLN A 59 0.38 11.41 4.36
N ALA A 60 0.33 11.15 5.67
CA ALA A 60 -0.42 10.03 6.25
C ALA A 60 -1.92 10.06 5.88
N SER A 61 -2.51 11.26 5.76
CA SER A 61 -3.90 11.45 5.32
C SER A 61 -4.17 11.07 3.86
N GLN A 62 -3.11 10.81 3.07
CA GLN A 62 -3.18 10.47 1.66
C GLN A 62 -2.82 9.01 1.40
N LEU A 63 -2.64 8.20 2.46
CA LEU A 63 -2.46 6.76 2.32
C LEU A 63 -3.71 6.15 1.67
N GLY A 64 -3.50 5.19 0.75
CA GLY A 64 -4.57 4.55 0.00
C GLY A 64 -5.02 5.27 -1.27
N VAL A 65 -4.56 6.50 -1.52
CA VAL A 65 -4.81 7.24 -2.77
C VAL A 65 -3.87 6.72 -3.86
N ASP A 66 -4.42 6.12 -4.92
CA ASP A 66 -3.64 5.45 -5.97
C ASP A 66 -2.66 6.37 -6.69
N GLU A 67 -3.03 7.64 -6.87
CA GLU A 67 -2.17 8.65 -7.49
C GLU A 67 -0.94 8.98 -6.65
N ARG A 68 -0.91 8.59 -5.37
CA ARG A 68 0.23 8.75 -4.48
C ARG A 68 1.21 7.58 -4.52
N LEU A 69 0.87 6.48 -5.20
CA LEU A 69 1.76 5.32 -5.33
C LEU A 69 2.86 5.57 -6.37
N THR A 70 4.05 5.06 -6.10
CA THR A 70 5.13 4.93 -7.10
C THR A 70 4.86 3.72 -8.01
N PRO A 71 5.65 3.52 -9.08
CA PRO A 71 5.58 2.27 -9.84
C PRO A 71 5.76 1.01 -8.98
N SER A 72 6.67 1.03 -7.99
CA SER A 72 6.87 -0.08 -7.06
C SER A 72 5.62 -0.32 -6.21
N GLY A 73 5.09 0.73 -5.57
CA GLY A 73 3.90 0.65 -4.73
C GLY A 73 2.65 0.19 -5.50
N SER A 74 2.46 0.68 -6.73
CA SER A 74 1.35 0.26 -7.60
C SER A 74 1.45 -1.22 -7.98
N LEU A 75 2.66 -1.71 -8.31
CA LEU A 75 2.89 -3.11 -8.66
C LEU A 75 2.59 -4.03 -7.46
N VAL A 76 3.11 -3.70 -6.28
CA VAL A 76 2.93 -4.48 -5.05
C VAL A 76 1.47 -4.47 -4.61
N LYS A 77 0.80 -3.31 -4.58
CA LYS A 77 -0.63 -3.21 -4.23
C LYS A 77 -1.49 -4.08 -5.14
N LYS A 78 -1.24 -4.03 -6.44
CA LYS A 78 -1.98 -4.84 -7.43
C LYS A 78 -1.79 -6.33 -7.20
N HIS A 79 -0.57 -6.77 -6.92
CA HIS A 79 -0.28 -8.17 -6.61
C HIS A 79 -1.00 -8.63 -5.35
N LEU A 80 -0.85 -7.91 -4.23
CA LEU A 80 -1.44 -8.29 -2.95
C LEU A 80 -2.99 -8.31 -2.98
N LEU A 81 -3.63 -7.38 -3.70
CA LEU A 81 -5.09 -7.40 -3.88
C LEU A 81 -5.58 -8.54 -4.79
N GLY A 82 -4.69 -9.11 -5.61
CA GLY A 82 -5.00 -10.24 -6.49
C GLY A 82 -4.81 -11.60 -5.83
N GLN A 83 -4.24 -11.66 -4.62
CA GLN A 83 -4.00 -12.91 -3.92
C GLN A 83 -5.26 -13.42 -3.20
N ASP A 84 -5.48 -14.73 -3.29
CA ASP A 84 -6.42 -15.42 -2.40
C ASP A 84 -5.66 -15.91 -1.16
N ASN A 85 -5.42 -14.99 -0.23
CA ASN A 85 -4.71 -15.25 1.02
C ASN A 85 -5.68 -15.47 2.20
N GLY A 86 -6.95 -15.73 1.92
CA GLY A 86 -8.00 -15.91 2.94
C GLY A 86 -8.45 -14.62 3.64
N VAL A 87 -7.86 -13.46 3.33
CA VAL A 87 -8.29 -12.15 3.84
C VAL A 87 -9.32 -11.55 2.90
N LYS A 88 -10.52 -11.26 3.40
CA LYS A 88 -11.55 -10.53 2.65
C LYS A 88 -11.69 -9.14 3.23
N CYS A 89 -11.43 -8.13 2.40
CA CYS A 89 -11.75 -6.74 2.74
C CYS A 89 -13.24 -6.50 2.43
N ASP A 90 -14.12 -6.72 3.41
CA ASP A 90 -15.52 -6.30 3.33
C ASP A 90 -15.58 -4.79 3.60
N GLY A 91 -15.49 -3.99 2.55
CA GLY A 91 -15.42 -2.53 2.65
C GLY A 91 -16.65 -1.85 3.27
N SER A 92 -16.92 -2.08 4.56
CA SER A 92 -17.83 -1.30 5.37
C SER A 92 -17.16 0.05 5.62
N SER A 93 -17.33 0.92 4.63
CA SER A 93 -17.11 2.34 4.76
C SER A 93 -18.09 2.89 5.81
N THR A 94 -17.66 2.94 7.06
CA THR A 94 -18.27 3.89 8.02
C THR A 94 -17.94 5.28 7.49
N GLY A 95 -18.87 5.80 6.69
CA GLY A 95 -18.77 7.10 6.06
C GLY A 95 -18.46 8.18 7.08
N SER A 96 -17.44 8.97 6.76
CA SER A 96 -17.21 10.28 7.35
C SER A 96 -18.52 11.07 7.27
N THR A 97 -19.21 11.19 8.40
CA THR A 97 -20.33 12.11 8.53
C THR A 97 -19.74 13.50 8.49
N SER A 98 -19.92 14.19 7.36
CA SER A 98 -19.65 15.63 7.25
C SER A 98 -20.52 16.35 8.30
N PRO A 99 -19.99 17.29 9.10
CA PRO A 99 -20.80 18.00 10.06
C PRO A 99 -21.82 18.87 9.30
N ALA A 100 -23.10 18.61 9.54
CA ALA A 100 -24.19 19.42 9.03
C ALA A 100 -24.02 20.87 9.50
N SER A 101 -23.95 21.78 8.54
CA SER A 101 -24.04 23.22 8.77
C SER A 101 -25.39 23.55 9.40
N THR A 102 -25.38 23.90 10.68
CA THR A 102 -26.54 24.51 11.35
C THR A 102 -26.31 26.02 11.39
N SER A 103 -27.02 26.74 10.54
CA SER A 103 -27.23 28.19 10.67
C SER A 103 -27.97 28.47 11.99
N PRO A 104 -27.53 29.42 12.83
CA PRO A 104 -28.30 29.80 14.00
C PRO A 104 -29.43 30.75 13.57
N THR A 105 -30.67 30.27 13.72
CA THR A 105 -31.86 31.14 13.77
C THR A 105 -31.82 31.93 15.07
N SER A 106 -31.66 33.25 14.95
CA SER A 106 -31.85 34.22 16.03
C SER A 106 -33.33 34.24 16.44
N ASN A 107 -33.62 33.87 17.69
CA ASN A 107 -34.82 34.31 18.39
C ASN A 107 -34.40 34.80 19.79
N GLY A 108 -34.44 36.12 19.97
CA GLY A 108 -34.33 36.76 21.27
C GLY A 108 -35.55 36.48 22.16
N PRO A 109 -35.43 36.75 23.47
CA PRO A 109 -36.25 37.83 24.01
C PRO A 109 -35.50 38.69 25.05
N LYS A 110 -35.36 39.99 24.75
CA LYS A 110 -35.77 41.13 25.60
C LYS A 110 -35.72 42.43 24.81
#